data_AF-A0A5Q4GGW2-F1
#
_entry.id   AF-A0A5Q4GGW2-F1
#
_cell.length_a   1.000
_cell.length_b   1.000
_cell.length_c   1.000
_cell.angle_alpha   90.00
_cell.angle_beta   90.00
_cell.angle_gamma   90.00
#
_symmetry.space_group_name_H-M   'P 1'
#
loop_
_entity.id
_entity.type
_entity.pdbx_description
1 polymer ?
#
loop_
_entity_poly.entity_id
_entity_poly.type
_entity_poly.pdbx_seq_one_letter_code
_entity_poly.pdbx_strand_id
1 'polypeptide(L)' 'MKVVSFIEPPQTDVIEAILKHCGLWASRSPRGPPDVHELALEQDAAYTGNSLDAAAEADESRELTYVDIDTFLASF' A
#
# COMPACT_ATOMS: atom_id res chain seq x y z
N MET A 1 17.30 -7.20 -30.37
CA MET A 1 17.61 -7.43 -28.94
C MET A 1 16.72 -8.55 -28.43
N LYS A 2 17.29 -9.58 -27.81
CA LYS A 2 16.51 -10.70 -27.26
C LYS A 2 16.24 -10.40 -25.79
N VAL A 3 15.01 -10.04 -25.46
CA VAL A 3 14.55 -10.05 -24.07
C VAL A 3 14.45 -11.50 -23.66
N VAL A 4 15.43 -12.00 -22.90
CA VAL A 4 15.34 -13.33 -22.30
C VAL A 4 14.57 -13.16 -21.00
N SER A 5 13.27 -13.45 -21.02
CA SER A 5 12.46 -13.51 -19.81
C SER A 5 12.86 -14.77 -19.05
N PHE A 6 13.85 -14.65 -18.16
CA PHE A 6 14.40 -15.81 -17.44
C PHE A 6 13.51 -16.34 -16.34
N ILE A 7 12.45 -15.61 -15.97
CA ILE A 7 11.73 -15.97 -14.78
C ILE A 7 10.24 -15.72 -15.02
N GLU A 8 9.52 -16.81 -15.30
CA GLU A 8 8.07 -16.85 -15.41
C GLU A 8 7.51 -17.08 -13.99
N PRO A 9 6.46 -16.35 -13.56
CA PRO A 9 5.87 -16.56 -12.25
C PRO A 9 5.30 -17.99 -12.08
N PRO A 10 5.28 -18.55 -10.84
CA PRO A 10 5.75 -17.96 -9.59
C PRO A 10 7.21 -18.31 -9.29
N GLN A 11 7.99 -17.30 -8.90
CA GLN A 11 9.46 -17.40 -8.76
C GLN A 11 9.92 -17.55 -7.31
N THR A 12 8.98 -17.73 -6.40
CA THR A 12 9.22 -17.73 -4.95
C THR A 12 10.34 -18.68 -4.56
N ASP A 13 10.34 -19.89 -5.13
CA ASP A 13 11.33 -20.92 -4.84
C ASP A 13 12.74 -20.54 -5.32
N VAL A 14 12.83 -19.89 -6.49
CA VAL A 14 14.11 -19.44 -7.07
C VAL A 14 14.68 -18.28 -6.24
N ILE A 15 13.82 -17.33 -5.86
CA ILE A 15 14.19 -16.20 -5.01
C ILE A 15 14.68 -16.72 -3.65
N GLU A 16 13.95 -17.66 -3.05
CA GLU A 16 14.34 -18.29 -1.79
C GLU A 16 15.68 -19.01 -1.90
N ALA A 17 15.92 -19.78 -2.97
CA ALA A 17 17.19 -20.46 -3.21
C ALA A 17 18.36 -19.48 -3.33
N ILE A 18 18.19 -18.38 -4.06
CA ILE A 18 19.21 -17.33 -4.21
C ILE A 18 19.50 -16.67 -2.87
N LEU A 19 18.46 -16.27 -2.13
CA LEU A 19 18.62 -15.60 -0.84
C LEU A 19 19.26 -16.52 0.20
N LYS A 20 18.92 -17.81 0.22
CA LYS A 20 19.58 -18.81 1.09
C LYS A 20 21.04 -18.98 0.71
N HIS A 21 21.36 -19.07 -0.58
CA HIS A 21 22.73 -19.19 -1.05
C HIS A 21 23.60 -17.98 -0.66
N CYS A 22 23.04 -16.77 -0.78
CA CYS A 22 23.73 -15.55 -0.41
C CYS A 22 23.72 -15.26 1.11
N GLY A 23 23.05 -16.09 1.93
CA GLY A 23 22.88 -15.83 3.36
C GLY A 23 22.01 -14.62 3.69
N LEU A 24 21.23 -14.13 2.72
CA LEU A 24 20.33 -12.98 2.84
C LEU A 24 18.90 -13.39 3.22
N TRP A 25 18.63 -14.70 3.30
CA TRP A 25 17.32 -15.21 3.67
C TRP A 25 17.00 -14.89 5.14
N ALA A 26 15.93 -14.14 5.36
CA ALA A 26 15.39 -13.86 6.68
C ALA A 26 13.97 -14.44 6.77
N SER A 27 13.74 -15.33 7.74
CA SER A 27 12.39 -15.75 8.09
C SER A 27 11.60 -14.52 8.53
N ARG A 28 10.41 -14.32 7.96
CA ARG A 28 9.53 -13.21 8.34
C ARG A 28 9.24 -13.28 9.83
N SER A 29 9.78 -12.35 10.60
CA SER A 29 9.37 -12.15 11.98
C SER A 29 7.91 -11.68 12.01
N PRO A 30 7.10 -12.10 13.00
CA PRO A 30 5.86 -11.41 13.29
C PRO A 30 6.14 -9.90 13.37
N ARG A 31 5.45 -9.12 12.56
CA ARG A 31 5.54 -7.66 12.67
C ARG A 31 4.82 -7.28 13.95
N GLY A 32 5.49 -6.55 14.84
CA GLY A 32 4.82 -5.90 15.96
C GLY A 32 3.83 -4.84 15.47
N PRO A 33 3.00 -4.30 16.36
CA PRO A 33 2.25 -3.08 16.07
C PRO A 33 3.20 -2.00 15.52
N PRO A 34 2.75 -1.15 14.57
CA PRO A 34 3.56 -0.03 14.11
C PRO A 34 3.97 0.85 15.30
N ASP A 35 5.14 1.48 15.22
CA ASP A 35 5.58 2.41 16.26
C ASP A 35 4.67 3.65 16.26
N VAL A 36 3.98 3.86 17.37
CA VAL A 36 3.04 4.98 17.54
C VAL A 36 3.75 6.33 17.50
N HIS A 37 5.04 6.40 17.80
CA HIS A 37 5.81 7.63 17.77
C HIS A 37 6.16 8.09 16.35
N GLU A 38 6.33 7.16 15.41
CA GLU A 38 6.56 7.46 13.98
C GLU A 38 5.24 7.85 13.30
N LEU A 39 4.13 7.21 13.68
CA LEU A 39 2.81 7.47 13.12
C LEU A 39 2.22 8.85 13.46
N ALA A 40 2.56 9.41 14.62
CA ALA A 40 1.98 10.69 15.06
C ALA A 40 2.49 11.89 14.24
N LEU A 41 3.76 11.86 13.81
CA LEU A 41 4.37 12.97 13.07
C LEU A 41 3.91 13.04 11.61
N GLU A 42 3.67 11.88 10.98
CA GLU A 42 3.21 11.82 9.59
C GLU A 42 1.72 12.17 9.45
N GLN A 43 0.90 11.85 10.46
CA GLN A 43 -0.54 12.08 10.40
C GLN A 43 -0.89 13.59 10.45
N ASP A 44 -0.17 14.37 11.27
CA ASP A 44 -0.32 15.84 11.33
C ASP A 44 0.23 16.52 10.06
N ALA A 45 1.31 15.98 9.48
CA ALA A 45 1.88 16.48 8.23
C ALA A 45 0.96 16.20 7.02
N ALA A 46 0.32 15.02 6.96
CA ALA A 46 -0.64 14.69 5.90
C ALA A 46 -1.92 15.53 6.00
N TYR A 47 -2.40 15.82 7.21
CA TYR A 47 -3.57 16.68 7.42
C TYR A 47 -3.28 18.14 7.03
N THR A 48 -2.08 18.64 7.34
CA THR A 48 -1.69 20.04 7.05
C THR A 48 -1.21 20.23 5.61
N GLY A 49 -0.51 19.26 5.03
CA GLY A 49 0.01 19.29 3.65
C GLY A 49 -1.07 19.11 2.58
N ASN A 50 -2.13 18.36 2.88
CA ASN A 50 -3.26 18.22 1.97
C ASN A 50 -4.16 19.48 1.92
N SER A 51 -3.99 20.44 2.83
CA SER A 51 -4.80 21.67 2.84
C SER A 51 -4.23 22.79 1.97
N LEU A 52 -2.93 22.77 1.62
CA LEU A 52 -2.33 23.86 0.83
C LEU A 52 -2.37 23.58 -0.69
N ASP A 53 -2.23 22.32 -1.11
CA ASP A 53 -2.22 21.96 -2.54
C ASP A 53 -3.57 21.43 -3.06
N ALA A 54 -4.50 20.98 -2.20
CA ALA A 54 -5.82 20.50 -2.64
C ALA A 54 -6.83 21.63 -2.94
N ALA A 55 -6.53 22.87 -2.56
CA ALA A 55 -7.41 24.02 -2.83
C ALA A 55 -7.46 24.39 -4.32
N ALA A 56 -6.52 23.89 -5.15
CA ALA A 56 -6.48 24.15 -6.58
C ALA A 56 -7.23 23.10 -7.44
N GLU A 57 -7.56 21.93 -6.89
CA GLU A 57 -8.17 20.80 -7.61
C GLU A 57 -9.47 20.34 -6.93
N ALA A 58 -10.23 21.27 -6.34
CA ALA A 58 -11.61 21.04 -5.94
C ALA A 58 -12.57 21.59 -7.01
N ASP A 59 -12.31 21.24 -8.28
CA ASP A 59 -13.27 21.44 -9.36
C ASP A 59 -14.20 20.22 -9.45
N GLU A 60 -15.49 20.49 -9.44
CA GLU A 60 -16.62 19.57 -9.53
C GLU A 60 -16.91 18.70 -8.29
N SER A 61 -17.60 19.33 -7.34
CA SER A 61 -18.79 18.82 -6.65
C SER A 61 -19.27 17.41 -7.04
N ARG A 62 -18.55 16.37 -6.60
CA ARG A 62 -19.14 15.05 -6.40
C ARG A 62 -19.91 15.14 -5.10
N GLU A 63 -21.18 15.54 -5.18
CA GLU A 63 -22.12 15.36 -4.09
C GLU A 63 -22.02 13.89 -3.64
N LEU A 64 -21.44 13.67 -2.46
CA LEU A 64 -21.38 12.35 -1.86
C LEU A 64 -22.82 11.95 -1.56
N THR A 65 -23.43 11.16 -2.44
CA THR A 65 -24.71 10.52 -2.15
C THR A 65 -24.47 9.57 -0.99
N TYR A 66 -24.86 9.98 0.21
CA TYR A 66 -24.77 9.14 1.40
C TYR A 66 -25.75 7.99 1.23
N VAL A 67 -25.22 6.80 0.97
CA VAL A 67 -26.01 5.57 0.86
C VAL A 67 -25.90 4.83 2.18
N ASP A 68 -27.05 4.36 2.70
CA ASP A 68 -27.07 3.56 3.92
C ASP A 68 -26.35 2.22 3.73
N ILE A 69 -25.72 1.71 4.80
CA ILE A 69 -24.92 0.48 4.77
C ILE A 69 -25.76 -0.70 4.29
N ASP A 70 -27.03 -0.79 4.69
CA ASP A 70 -27.91 -1.88 4.27
C ASP A 70 -28.16 -1.84 2.76
N THR A 71 -28.21 -0.65 2.16
CA THR A 71 -28.40 -0.48 0.71
C THR A 71 -27.14 -0.88 -0.08
N PHE A 72 -25.95 -0.57 0.44
CA PHE A 72 -24.69 -1.00 -0.17
C PHE A 72 -24.53 -2.52 -0.14
N LEU A 73 -24.78 -3.15 1.01
CA LEU A 73 -24.63 -4.59 1.18
C LEU A 73 -25.61 -5.41 0.32
N ALA A 74 -26.78 -4.85 -0.01
CA ALA A 74 -27.77 -5.51 -0.85
C ALA A 74 -27.37 -5.60 -2.35
N SER A 75 -26.28 -4.95 -2.77
CA SER A 75 -25.83 -4.90 -4.17
C SER A 75 -24.86 -6.01 -4.59
N PHE A 76 -24.51 -6.94 -3.69
CA PHE A 76 -23.61 -8.07 -3.92
C PHE A 76 -24.26 -9.42 -3.60
#